data_AF-A0A8B8TEA3-F1
#
_entry.id   AF-A0A8B8TEA3-F1
#
_cell.length_a   1.000
_cell.length_b   1.000
_cell.length_c   1.000
_cell.angle_alpha   90.00
_cell.angle_beta   90.00
_cell.angle_gamma   90.00
#
_symmetry.space_group_name_H-M   'P 1'
#
loop_
_entity.id
_entity.type
_entity.pdbx_description
1 polymer ?
#
loop_
_entity_poly.entity_id
_entity_poly.type
_entity_poly.pdbx_seq_one_letter_code
_entity_poly.pdbx_strand_id
1 'polypeptide(L)'
;MSLALLRSFLVLWKQLEVLKEHWGRLKLRSQDINSLSFHKQFLELYRTDILYPSMKAIARRMGKEDEFEELIISSQSILPPKGSSEIEIKTQQLQKLLENLEIHMIQEVLRKVNRERALVVSEKSKERHTLPTDLWKHQVMKENFSVIRPQIVEKFIQRLLENYQDGGVEITFSKDHLEACLLSLGCDVMARERSNFESYSMCYEHLLEHARQKLRQKEQELGIMRRGQSPPESSAGQVAELSHNMIMEITALRAQLTDLEEETLNLKKQIRKEVQEEYEALVQALFVTCLHIKEKLDENQLNLIQKVCELIEVRTEGIDNMKDLKKKWGSARPEEEMKENAAEQEQLRVLEQDNSSLAALVCKVRSLGHWRLAVQQARFRGQLRRAEEEAMQSKKECLSIKLMAEHEVTLFRQQLLALRQALARAQADNARVCRQQENQAQLLKELEHRATQEARHRQQLDLMKSSSMEKLLEDVEQKEQHLQLLTEEAERASKLDQLQQKKIQRELRQMRSRLAQERSVKVDAFQRVKELQSQLNDAERLLDQVNSPGGLISQTHYSLHSASTSSRYSQQHLLKTDLMGNKIRIQRPKTVPAPIKHKKRNDHVFLPNVAENVQLSAFQVKTDPSRIPFRPD
;
A
#
# COMPACT_ATOMS: atom_id res chain seq x y z
N MET A 1 -7.85 12.77 -24.18
CA MET A 1 -7.79 12.87 -22.70
C MET A 1 -6.77 11.88 -22.18
N SER A 2 -5.77 12.31 -21.41
CA SER A 2 -4.81 11.38 -20.80
C SER A 2 -5.43 10.72 -19.55
N LEU A 3 -5.10 9.45 -19.31
CA LEU A 3 -5.67 8.67 -18.20
C LEU A 3 -5.28 9.27 -16.82
N ALA A 4 -4.15 9.97 -16.75
CA ALA A 4 -3.71 10.73 -15.59
C ALA A 4 -4.64 11.90 -15.22
N LEU A 5 -5.15 12.67 -16.21
CA LEU A 5 -6.06 13.79 -15.97
C LEU A 5 -7.44 13.32 -15.47
N LEU A 6 -7.93 12.18 -15.98
CA LEU A 6 -9.15 11.57 -15.46
C LEU A 6 -8.94 11.09 -14.00
N ARG A 7 -7.78 10.50 -13.70
CA ARG A 7 -7.43 10.05 -12.34
C ARG A 7 -7.32 11.22 -11.36
N SER A 8 -6.69 12.35 -11.73
CA SER A 8 -6.60 13.51 -10.84
C SER A 8 -7.96 14.17 -10.61
N PHE A 9 -8.80 14.30 -11.64
CA PHE A 9 -10.17 14.80 -11.51
C PHE A 9 -11.05 13.93 -10.58
N LEU A 10 -10.95 12.60 -10.68
CA LEU A 10 -11.67 11.68 -9.79
C LEU A 10 -11.18 11.74 -8.33
N VAL A 11 -9.88 11.94 -8.11
CA VAL A 11 -9.32 12.20 -6.76
C VAL A 11 -9.83 13.52 -6.20
N LEU A 12 -9.78 14.59 -6.99
CA LEU A 12 -10.29 15.92 -6.63
C LEU A 12 -11.79 15.87 -6.27
N TRP A 13 -12.61 15.17 -7.06
CA TRP A 13 -14.03 14.96 -6.75
C TRP A 13 -14.18 14.24 -5.40
N LYS A 14 -13.48 13.12 -5.19
CA LYS A 14 -13.60 12.33 -3.96
C LYS A 14 -13.18 13.14 -2.72
N GLN A 15 -12.11 13.94 -2.83
CA GLN A 15 -11.68 14.85 -1.76
C GLN A 15 -12.74 15.91 -1.47
N LEU A 16 -13.29 16.53 -2.51
CA LEU A 16 -14.32 17.56 -2.39
C LEU A 16 -15.55 17.05 -1.62
N GLU A 17 -16.13 15.90 -2.02
CA GLU A 17 -17.35 15.38 -1.38
C GLU A 17 -17.12 14.93 0.07
N VAL A 18 -15.98 14.30 0.38
CA VAL A 18 -15.65 13.87 1.76
C VAL A 18 -15.49 15.08 2.69
N LEU A 19 -14.80 16.14 2.23
CA LEU A 19 -14.60 17.35 3.04
C LEU A 19 -15.87 18.19 3.15
N LYS A 20 -16.70 18.22 2.11
CA LYS A 20 -18.04 18.82 2.08
C LYS A 20 -19.00 18.15 3.06
N GLU A 21 -18.99 16.81 3.15
CA GLU A 21 -19.77 16.05 4.13
C GLU A 21 -19.30 16.32 5.57
N HIS A 22 -17.97 16.34 5.80
CA HIS A 22 -17.38 16.63 7.11
C HIS A 22 -17.66 18.07 7.57
N TRP A 23 -17.50 19.05 6.69
CA TRP A 23 -17.85 20.46 6.90
C TRP A 23 -19.34 20.63 7.23
N GLY A 24 -20.22 19.88 6.54
CA GLY A 24 -21.67 19.85 6.84
C GLY A 24 -21.98 19.40 8.27
N ARG A 25 -21.39 18.27 8.70
CA ARG A 25 -21.52 17.77 10.08
C ARG A 25 -21.04 18.80 11.12
N LEU A 26 -19.94 19.49 10.86
CA LEU A 26 -19.40 20.52 11.76
C LEU A 26 -20.31 21.77 11.84
N LYS A 27 -20.82 22.28 10.71
CA LYS A 27 -21.69 23.46 10.65
C LYS A 27 -23.05 23.20 11.32
N LEU A 28 -23.67 22.06 11.04
CA LEU A 28 -24.98 21.69 11.60
C LEU A 28 -24.93 21.09 13.01
N ARG A 29 -23.73 20.68 13.48
CA ARG A 29 -23.49 19.95 14.75
C ARG A 29 -24.26 18.62 14.88
N SER A 30 -24.82 18.10 13.79
CA SER A 30 -25.49 16.80 13.75
C SER A 30 -24.54 15.69 13.29
N GLN A 31 -24.72 14.48 13.83
CA GLN A 31 -23.97 13.30 13.37
C GLN A 31 -24.50 12.78 12.02
N ASP A 32 -25.80 12.91 11.79
CA ASP A 32 -26.47 12.60 10.52
C ASP A 32 -26.90 13.86 9.76
N ILE A 33 -26.74 13.83 8.44
CA ILE A 33 -27.27 14.85 7.49
C ILE A 33 -28.57 14.34 6.82
N ASN A 34 -28.96 13.08 7.08
CA ASN A 34 -29.95 12.30 6.34
C ASN A 34 -31.43 12.76 6.47
N SER A 35 -31.70 13.90 7.11
CA SER A 35 -33.05 14.50 7.13
C SER A 35 -33.22 15.52 6.02
N LEU A 36 -34.39 15.52 5.38
CA LEU A 36 -34.75 16.45 4.30
C LEU A 36 -34.68 17.94 4.71
N SER A 37 -34.87 18.26 6.00
CA SER A 37 -34.70 19.62 6.53
C SER A 37 -33.23 20.02 6.63
N PHE A 38 -32.40 19.17 7.24
CA PHE A 38 -30.96 19.41 7.37
C PHE A 38 -30.26 19.44 6.00
N HIS A 39 -30.69 18.62 5.03
CA HIS A 39 -30.12 18.67 3.68
C HIS A 39 -30.41 20.00 2.96
N LYS A 40 -31.60 20.61 3.15
CA LYS A 40 -31.89 21.95 2.61
C LYS A 40 -31.01 23.03 3.24
N GLN A 41 -30.95 23.07 4.57
CA GLN A 41 -30.09 24.02 5.31
C GLN A 41 -28.61 23.85 4.94
N PHE A 42 -28.15 22.61 4.77
CA PHE A 42 -26.81 22.30 4.29
C PHE A 42 -26.54 22.84 2.89
N LEU A 43 -27.47 22.68 1.94
CA LEU A 43 -27.33 23.21 0.58
C LEU A 43 -27.35 24.75 0.54
N GLU A 44 -28.13 25.40 1.40
CA GLU A 44 -28.15 26.86 1.55
C GLU A 44 -26.81 27.36 2.09
N LEU A 45 -26.33 26.80 3.20
CA LEU A 45 -25.01 27.13 3.76
C LEU A 45 -23.87 26.83 2.78
N TYR A 46 -23.93 25.72 2.03
CA TYR A 46 -22.91 25.41 1.02
C TYR A 46 -22.93 26.43 -0.13
N ARG A 47 -24.11 26.97 -0.49
CA ARG A 47 -24.23 28.03 -1.49
C ARG A 47 -23.60 29.34 -1.01
N THR A 48 -23.86 29.75 0.22
CA THR A 48 -23.37 31.03 0.78
C THR A 48 -21.90 31.00 1.16
N ASP A 49 -21.44 29.94 1.82
CA ASP A 49 -20.12 29.93 2.49
C ASP A 49 -19.00 29.37 1.61
N ILE A 50 -19.37 28.54 0.61
CA ILE A 50 -18.45 27.82 -0.27
C ILE A 50 -18.66 28.23 -1.72
N LEU A 51 -19.83 27.93 -2.32
CA LEU A 51 -20.03 28.02 -3.77
C LEU A 51 -19.91 29.47 -4.29
N TYR A 52 -20.64 30.42 -3.72
CA TYR A 52 -20.58 31.83 -4.14
C TYR A 52 -19.16 32.41 -3.97
N PRO A 53 -18.50 32.32 -2.79
CA PRO A 53 -17.11 32.78 -2.63
C PRO A 53 -16.12 32.12 -3.60
N SER A 54 -16.27 30.81 -3.89
CA SER A 54 -15.41 30.12 -4.85
C SER A 54 -15.64 30.59 -6.28
N MET A 55 -16.89 30.81 -6.71
CA MET A 55 -17.18 31.29 -8.08
C MET A 55 -16.75 32.75 -8.24
N LYS A 56 -16.96 33.60 -7.22
CA LYS A 56 -16.46 34.99 -7.18
C LYS A 56 -14.93 35.05 -7.27
N ALA A 57 -14.22 34.16 -6.57
CA ALA A 57 -12.76 34.08 -6.64
C ALA A 57 -12.24 33.68 -8.04
N ILE A 58 -12.96 32.80 -8.76
CA ILE A 58 -12.65 32.46 -10.16
C ILE A 58 -12.96 33.65 -11.08
N ALA A 59 -14.12 34.29 -10.94
CA ALA A 59 -14.50 35.47 -11.71
C ALA A 59 -13.45 36.60 -11.58
N ARG A 60 -12.97 36.87 -10.36
CA ARG A 60 -11.86 37.79 -10.08
C ARG A 60 -10.56 37.39 -10.80
N ARG A 61 -10.15 36.12 -10.72
CA ARG A 61 -8.94 35.62 -11.40
C ARG A 61 -9.03 35.75 -12.93
N MET A 62 -10.24 35.67 -13.50
CA MET A 62 -10.48 35.87 -14.93
C MET A 62 -10.76 37.33 -15.33
N GLY A 63 -10.68 38.29 -14.40
CA GLY A 63 -10.96 39.72 -14.68
C GLY A 63 -12.42 40.03 -15.00
N LYS A 64 -13.35 39.18 -14.55
CA LYS A 64 -14.80 39.21 -14.88
C LYS A 64 -15.69 39.24 -13.63
N GLU A 65 -15.23 39.92 -12.57
CA GLU A 65 -15.99 39.98 -11.32
C GLU A 65 -17.32 40.74 -11.48
N ASP A 66 -17.32 41.85 -12.23
CA ASP A 66 -18.53 42.66 -12.48
C ASP A 66 -19.56 41.91 -13.35
N GLU A 67 -19.14 41.25 -14.44
CA GLU A 67 -19.99 40.36 -15.26
C GLU A 67 -20.67 39.28 -14.40
N PHE A 68 -19.96 38.77 -13.40
CA PHE A 68 -20.42 37.68 -12.55
C PHE A 68 -21.42 38.13 -11.48
N GLU A 69 -21.21 39.28 -10.85
CA GLU A 69 -22.18 39.84 -9.89
C GLU A 69 -23.46 40.30 -10.59
N GLU A 70 -23.38 40.92 -11.77
CA GLU A 70 -24.55 41.30 -12.57
C GLU A 70 -25.40 40.07 -12.95
N LEU A 71 -24.76 38.95 -13.32
CA LEU A 71 -25.44 37.67 -13.58
C LEU A 71 -26.10 37.06 -12.34
N ILE A 72 -25.56 37.29 -11.13
CA ILE A 72 -26.18 36.79 -9.88
C ILE A 72 -27.38 37.67 -9.49
N ILE A 73 -27.24 38.99 -9.57
CA ILE A 73 -28.32 39.96 -9.28
C ILE A 73 -29.52 39.72 -10.22
N SER A 74 -29.26 39.44 -11.49
CA SER A 74 -30.30 39.24 -12.51
C SER A 74 -30.92 37.84 -12.53
N SER A 75 -30.19 36.77 -12.20
CA SER A 75 -30.66 35.38 -12.35
C SER A 75 -31.01 34.63 -11.05
N GLN A 76 -30.66 35.18 -9.87
CA GLN A 76 -30.75 34.51 -8.56
C GLN A 76 -30.02 33.14 -8.48
N SER A 77 -29.17 32.81 -9.46
CA SER A 77 -28.55 31.50 -9.60
C SER A 77 -27.02 31.62 -9.68
N ILE A 78 -26.30 30.83 -8.86
CA ILE A 78 -24.83 30.83 -8.84
C ILE A 78 -24.33 29.93 -10.00
N LEU A 79 -24.32 30.49 -11.20
CA LEU A 79 -23.75 29.86 -12.39
C LEU A 79 -22.22 30.05 -12.42
N PRO A 80 -21.44 29.09 -12.94
CA PRO A 80 -20.01 29.26 -13.11
C PRO A 80 -19.70 30.35 -14.16
N PRO A 81 -18.70 31.22 -13.93
CA PRO A 81 -18.38 32.31 -14.84
C PRO A 81 -17.87 31.78 -16.20
N LYS A 82 -18.30 32.43 -17.29
CA LYS A 82 -18.10 31.96 -18.68
C LYS A 82 -16.61 31.78 -19.02
N GLY A 83 -16.15 30.53 -19.06
CA GLY A 83 -14.78 30.13 -19.41
C GLY A 83 -14.10 29.23 -18.36
N SER A 84 -14.58 29.21 -17.11
CA SER A 84 -13.96 28.43 -16.03
C SER A 84 -14.06 26.92 -16.26
N SER A 85 -12.98 26.18 -15.98
CA SER A 85 -12.98 24.72 -16.13
C SER A 85 -13.61 23.99 -14.93
N GLU A 86 -14.18 22.79 -15.13
CA GLU A 86 -14.77 22.02 -14.02
C GLU A 86 -13.72 21.61 -12.95
N ILE A 87 -12.47 21.40 -13.37
CA ILE A 87 -11.33 21.13 -12.48
C ILE A 87 -11.07 22.34 -11.59
N GLU A 88 -11.01 23.54 -12.17
CA GLU A 88 -10.79 24.80 -11.46
C GLU A 88 -11.95 25.13 -10.50
N ILE A 89 -13.20 24.98 -10.96
CA ILE A 89 -14.42 25.10 -10.14
C ILE A 89 -14.32 24.24 -8.88
N LYS A 90 -13.96 22.97 -9.02
CA LYS A 90 -13.85 22.02 -7.90
C LYS A 90 -12.63 22.26 -7.03
N THR A 91 -11.52 22.73 -7.61
CA THR A 91 -10.31 23.11 -6.87
C THR A 91 -10.57 24.33 -5.98
N GLN A 92 -11.28 25.35 -6.47
CA GLN A 92 -11.61 26.54 -5.68
C GLN A 92 -12.69 26.26 -4.61
N GLN A 93 -13.62 25.32 -4.85
CA GLN A 93 -14.54 24.84 -3.81
C GLN A 93 -13.81 24.05 -2.71
N LEU A 94 -12.87 23.18 -3.10
CA LEU A 94 -12.04 22.42 -2.15
C LEU A 94 -11.18 23.37 -1.30
N GLN A 95 -10.53 24.37 -1.90
CA GLN A 95 -9.77 25.39 -1.15
C GLN A 95 -10.66 26.09 -0.12
N LYS A 96 -11.86 26.55 -0.52
CA LYS A 96 -12.77 27.29 0.37
C LYS A 96 -13.34 26.44 1.51
N LEU A 97 -13.50 25.13 1.29
CA LEU A 97 -13.84 24.16 2.35
C LEU A 97 -12.69 24.00 3.35
N LEU A 98 -11.46 23.84 2.88
CA LEU A 98 -10.28 23.70 3.75
C LEU A 98 -10.07 24.94 4.62
N GLU A 99 -10.15 26.14 4.05
CA GLU A 99 -10.12 27.41 4.80
C GLU A 99 -11.20 27.47 5.90
N ASN A 100 -12.44 27.06 5.60
CA ASN A 100 -13.52 27.02 6.57
C ASN A 100 -13.27 26.01 7.71
N LEU A 101 -12.69 24.85 7.39
CA LEU A 101 -12.36 23.80 8.36
C LEU A 101 -11.22 24.25 9.29
N GLU A 102 -10.18 24.86 8.72
CA GLU A 102 -9.06 25.45 9.46
C GLU A 102 -9.53 26.54 10.42
N ILE A 103 -10.38 27.48 9.95
CA ILE A 103 -11.00 28.50 10.80
C ILE A 103 -11.79 27.85 11.96
N HIS A 104 -12.53 26.76 11.73
CA HIS A 104 -13.21 26.05 12.82
C HIS A 104 -12.22 25.42 13.82
N MET A 105 -11.15 24.80 13.35
CA MET A 105 -10.11 24.21 14.20
C MET A 105 -9.40 25.27 15.05
N ILE A 106 -9.01 26.41 14.44
CA ILE A 106 -8.42 27.55 15.15
C ILE A 106 -9.38 28.08 16.23
N GLN A 107 -10.66 28.26 15.90
CA GLN A 107 -11.66 28.67 16.89
C GLN A 107 -11.83 27.64 18.03
N GLU A 108 -11.70 26.34 17.76
CA GLU A 108 -11.79 25.32 18.81
C GLU A 108 -10.55 25.32 19.72
N VAL A 109 -9.35 25.52 19.16
CA VAL A 109 -8.11 25.71 19.93
C VAL A 109 -8.21 26.97 20.79
N LEU A 110 -8.66 28.10 20.23
CA LEU A 110 -8.91 29.33 21.00
C LEU A 110 -9.96 29.12 22.10
N ARG A 111 -11.04 28.38 21.83
CA ARG A 111 -12.04 27.99 22.85
C ARG A 111 -11.45 27.14 23.97
N LYS A 112 -10.46 26.27 23.69
CA LYS A 112 -9.72 25.48 24.70
C LYS A 112 -8.77 26.37 25.50
N VAL A 113 -7.88 27.12 24.83
CA VAL A 113 -6.92 28.04 25.47
C VAL A 113 -7.62 29.07 26.37
N ASN A 114 -8.78 29.62 25.95
CA ASN A 114 -9.54 30.56 26.79
C ASN A 114 -10.17 29.90 28.02
N ARG A 115 -10.50 28.60 28.00
CA ARG A 115 -10.95 27.85 29.19
C ARG A 115 -9.79 27.64 30.15
N GLU A 116 -8.64 27.15 29.67
CA GLU A 116 -7.45 26.97 30.52
C GLU A 116 -7.00 28.30 31.13
N ARG A 117 -7.00 29.39 30.34
CA ARG A 117 -6.70 30.74 30.84
C ARG A 117 -7.69 31.19 31.93
N ALA A 118 -8.99 30.90 31.77
CA ALA A 118 -9.99 31.21 32.79
C ALA A 118 -9.78 30.38 34.07
N LEU A 119 -9.45 29.09 33.95
CA LEU A 119 -9.12 28.23 35.09
C LEU A 119 -7.89 28.74 35.84
N VAL A 120 -6.79 29.05 35.14
CA VAL A 120 -5.56 29.61 35.73
C VAL A 120 -5.81 30.96 36.42
N VAL A 121 -6.62 31.84 35.83
CA VAL A 121 -7.03 33.10 36.48
C VAL A 121 -7.87 32.83 37.72
N SER A 122 -8.82 31.88 37.67
CA SER A 122 -9.67 31.54 38.81
C SER A 122 -8.89 30.96 39.99
N GLU A 123 -7.94 30.04 39.76
CA GLU A 123 -7.03 29.52 40.77
C GLU A 123 -6.15 30.64 41.35
N LYS A 124 -5.57 31.50 40.50
CA LYS A 124 -4.77 32.65 40.97
C LYS A 124 -5.59 33.65 41.82
N SER A 125 -6.91 33.69 41.65
CA SER A 125 -7.81 34.53 42.45
C SER A 125 -8.31 33.90 43.77
N LYS A 126 -7.94 32.64 44.08
CA LYS A 126 -8.29 32.03 45.36
C LYS A 126 -7.37 32.53 46.47
N GLU A 127 -7.93 33.19 47.48
CA GLU A 127 -7.17 33.68 48.66
C GLU A 127 -6.64 32.54 49.56
N ARG A 128 -7.18 31.32 49.44
CA ARG A 128 -6.79 30.17 50.28
C ARG A 128 -5.57 29.46 49.70
N HIS A 129 -4.55 29.24 50.54
CA HIS A 129 -3.33 28.47 50.22
C HIS A 129 -3.56 26.94 50.07
N THR A 130 -4.63 26.54 49.38
CA THR A 130 -4.84 25.15 48.95
C THR A 130 -4.07 24.87 47.66
N LEU A 131 -3.58 23.64 47.49
CA LEU A 131 -2.95 23.21 46.23
C LEU A 131 -3.93 23.40 45.05
N PRO A 132 -3.48 23.90 43.89
CA PRO A 132 -4.32 24.31 42.76
C PRO A 132 -4.83 23.09 41.96
N THR A 133 -5.62 22.25 42.62
CA THR A 133 -6.04 20.94 42.11
C THR A 133 -7.00 21.02 40.94
N ASP A 134 -7.68 22.14 40.69
CA ASP A 134 -8.63 22.23 39.57
C ASP A 134 -7.93 22.24 38.21
N LEU A 135 -6.65 22.65 38.14
CA LEU A 135 -5.81 22.54 36.94
C LEU A 135 -5.38 21.09 36.62
N TRP A 136 -5.46 20.20 37.60
CA TRP A 136 -5.05 18.79 37.47
C TRP A 136 -6.25 17.83 37.41
N LYS A 137 -7.47 18.34 37.60
CA LYS A 137 -8.72 17.58 37.41
C LYS A 137 -9.00 17.43 35.91
N HIS A 138 -8.48 16.35 35.32
CA HIS A 138 -9.03 15.83 34.07
C HIS A 138 -10.56 15.69 34.16
N GLN A 139 -11.25 15.97 33.05
CA GLN A 139 -12.71 16.00 33.00
C GLN A 139 -13.29 14.67 33.52
N VAL A 140 -13.93 14.76 34.69
CA VAL A 140 -14.03 13.67 35.66
C VAL A 140 -14.73 12.43 35.09
N MET A 141 -14.14 11.25 35.28
CA MET A 141 -14.83 9.96 35.07
C MET A 141 -16.11 9.95 35.93
N LYS A 142 -17.25 9.59 35.33
CA LYS A 142 -18.58 9.70 35.97
C LYS A 142 -18.80 8.83 37.23
N GLU A 143 -17.80 8.09 37.66
CA GLU A 143 -17.76 7.32 38.90
C GLU A 143 -17.51 8.26 40.10
N ASN A 144 -18.57 8.96 40.52
CA ASN A 144 -18.57 9.77 41.73
C ASN A 144 -18.44 8.86 42.98
N PHE A 145 -17.20 8.59 43.40
CA PHE A 145 -16.92 7.79 44.59
C PHE A 145 -17.25 8.56 45.87
N SER A 146 -18.48 8.40 46.39
CA SER A 146 -18.93 8.98 47.65
C SER A 146 -19.11 7.87 48.71
N VAL A 147 -18.15 7.74 49.63
CA VAL A 147 -18.31 6.89 50.82
C VAL A 147 -19.41 7.47 51.69
N ILE A 148 -20.48 6.71 51.92
CA ILE A 148 -21.60 7.11 52.79
C ILE A 148 -21.06 7.22 54.22
N ARG A 149 -21.12 8.41 54.83
CA ARG A 149 -20.68 8.62 56.22
C ARG A 149 -21.49 7.73 57.18
N PRO A 150 -20.89 6.73 57.84
CA PRO A 150 -21.64 5.82 58.71
C PRO A 150 -21.95 6.48 60.05
N GLN A 151 -23.22 6.43 60.47
CA GLN A 151 -23.72 6.99 61.73
C GLN A 151 -23.36 6.13 62.96
N ILE A 152 -22.09 5.76 63.10
CA ILE A 152 -21.61 4.81 64.13
C ILE A 152 -21.61 5.47 65.52
N VAL A 153 -21.15 6.73 65.60
CA VAL A 153 -21.07 7.47 66.87
C VAL A 153 -22.47 7.77 67.38
N GLU A 154 -23.36 8.16 66.47
CA GLU A 154 -24.76 8.48 66.71
C GLU A 154 -25.52 7.24 67.20
N LYS A 155 -25.34 6.07 66.56
CA LYS A 155 -25.89 4.78 67.02
C LYS A 155 -25.31 4.31 68.35
N PHE A 156 -24.02 4.52 68.60
CA PHE A 156 -23.38 4.14 69.86
C PHE A 156 -23.90 4.99 71.02
N ILE A 157 -24.01 6.31 70.84
CA ILE A 157 -24.60 7.21 71.83
C ILE A 157 -26.05 6.81 72.12
N GLN A 158 -26.84 6.50 71.09
CA GLN A 158 -28.21 6.03 71.27
C GLN A 158 -28.26 4.76 72.14
N ARG A 159 -27.53 3.70 71.79
CA ARG A 159 -27.50 2.44 72.57
C ARG A 159 -26.96 2.65 73.99
N LEU A 160 -25.93 3.47 74.17
CA LEU A 160 -25.38 3.75 75.49
C LEU A 160 -26.44 4.39 76.41
N LEU A 161 -27.24 5.32 75.86
CA LEU A 161 -28.33 6.01 76.55
C LEU A 161 -29.65 5.22 76.63
N GLU A 162 -29.72 3.97 76.16
CA GLU A 162 -30.92 3.12 76.32
C GLU A 162 -31.07 2.57 77.76
N ASN A 163 -29.96 2.32 78.48
CA ASN A 163 -29.96 1.77 79.85
C ASN A 163 -29.02 2.53 80.82
N TYR A 164 -29.10 3.86 80.86
CA TYR A 164 -28.38 4.66 81.86
C TYR A 164 -29.12 4.71 83.21
N GLN A 165 -28.38 4.84 84.30
CA GLN A 165 -28.92 5.14 85.63
C GLN A 165 -28.53 6.57 86.02
N ASP A 166 -29.53 7.41 86.23
CA ASP A 166 -29.37 8.83 86.56
C ASP A 166 -29.17 9.01 88.08
N GLY A 167 -27.95 9.37 88.48
CA GLY A 167 -27.61 9.75 89.85
C GLY A 167 -27.71 11.26 90.12
N GLY A 168 -28.28 12.06 89.19
CA GLY A 168 -28.47 13.51 89.28
C GLY A 168 -27.20 14.35 89.11
N VAL A 169 -26.06 13.88 89.62
CA VAL A 169 -24.73 14.48 89.45
C VAL A 169 -23.81 13.58 88.61
N GLU A 170 -23.99 12.26 88.71
CA GLU A 170 -23.20 11.26 87.98
C GLU A 170 -24.13 10.32 87.20
N ILE A 171 -23.81 10.07 85.93
CA ILE A 171 -24.49 9.06 85.11
C ILE A 171 -23.72 7.74 85.27
N THR A 172 -24.41 6.69 85.71
CA THR A 172 -23.82 5.37 85.89
C THR A 172 -24.40 4.36 84.90
N PHE A 173 -23.58 3.39 84.49
CA PHE A 173 -23.95 2.32 83.57
C PHE A 173 -23.61 0.98 84.22
N SER A 174 -24.46 -0.04 84.03
CA SER A 174 -24.05 -1.39 84.41
C SER A 174 -22.88 -1.84 83.53
N LYS A 175 -21.94 -2.58 84.13
CA LYS A 175 -20.75 -3.08 83.43
C LYS A 175 -21.15 -3.86 82.17
N ASP A 176 -22.15 -4.73 82.30
CA ASP A 176 -22.60 -5.63 81.23
C ASP A 176 -23.24 -4.85 80.06
N HIS A 177 -23.97 -3.76 80.34
CA HIS A 177 -24.51 -2.87 79.29
C HIS A 177 -23.40 -2.10 78.57
N LEU A 178 -22.39 -1.62 79.30
CA LEU A 178 -21.23 -0.94 78.71
C LEU A 178 -20.41 -1.90 77.84
N GLU A 179 -20.15 -3.13 78.30
CA GLU A 179 -19.47 -4.17 77.51
C GLU A 179 -20.28 -4.54 76.26
N ALA A 180 -21.61 -4.70 76.36
CA ALA A 180 -22.48 -4.94 75.20
C ALA A 180 -22.46 -3.78 74.19
N CYS A 181 -22.49 -2.52 74.66
CA CYS A 181 -22.40 -1.33 73.80
C CYS A 181 -21.04 -1.24 73.09
N LEU A 182 -19.94 -1.53 73.80
CA LEU A 182 -18.58 -1.53 73.23
C LEU A 182 -18.35 -2.66 72.23
N LEU A 183 -18.88 -3.86 72.50
CA LEU A 183 -18.89 -4.98 71.54
C LEU A 183 -19.68 -4.61 70.28
N SER A 184 -20.87 -4.01 70.43
CA SER A 184 -21.69 -3.56 69.29
C SER A 184 -21.00 -2.45 68.48
N LEU A 185 -20.30 -1.52 69.14
CA LEU A 185 -19.46 -0.51 68.48
C LEU A 185 -18.32 -1.17 67.68
N GLY A 186 -17.65 -2.16 68.26
CA GLY A 186 -16.63 -2.96 67.57
C GLY A 186 -17.18 -3.64 66.31
N CYS A 187 -18.38 -4.23 66.39
CA CYS A 187 -19.08 -4.81 65.24
C CYS A 187 -19.42 -3.77 64.16
N ASP A 188 -19.98 -2.61 64.54
CA ASP A 188 -20.35 -1.53 63.60
C ASP A 188 -19.11 -0.91 62.92
N VAL A 189 -17.99 -0.75 63.63
CA VAL A 189 -16.71 -0.30 63.05
C VAL A 189 -16.13 -1.36 62.10
N MET A 190 -16.11 -2.63 62.48
CA MET A 190 -15.63 -3.72 61.62
C MET A 190 -16.54 -3.95 60.40
N ALA A 191 -17.83 -3.62 60.47
CA ALA A 191 -18.72 -3.62 59.31
C ALA A 191 -18.39 -2.47 58.36
N ARG A 192 -18.10 -1.27 58.87
CA ARG A 192 -17.60 -0.14 58.07
C ARG A 192 -16.30 -0.49 57.35
N GLU A 193 -15.29 -1.02 58.02
CA GLU A 193 -14.00 -1.24 57.36
C GLU A 193 -14.06 -2.31 56.26
N ARG A 194 -14.90 -3.34 56.43
CA ARG A 194 -15.18 -4.29 55.34
C ARG A 194 -15.86 -3.60 54.15
N SER A 195 -16.94 -2.86 54.40
CA SER A 195 -17.68 -2.16 53.34
C SER A 195 -16.84 -1.08 52.63
N ASN A 196 -15.97 -0.37 53.37
CA ASN A 196 -14.97 0.53 52.81
C ASN A 196 -14.00 -0.23 51.88
N PHE A 197 -13.38 -1.31 52.38
CA PHE A 197 -12.41 -2.11 51.64
C PHE A 197 -13.02 -2.71 50.37
N GLU A 198 -14.23 -3.28 50.46
CA GLU A 198 -15.01 -3.77 49.33
C GLU A 198 -15.28 -2.66 48.31
N SER A 199 -15.72 -1.48 48.76
CA SER A 199 -15.98 -0.32 47.88
C SER A 199 -14.73 0.15 47.15
N TYR A 200 -13.59 0.25 47.84
CA TYR A 200 -12.31 0.60 47.22
C TYR A 200 -11.83 -0.50 46.27
N SER A 201 -11.94 -1.77 46.63
CA SER A 201 -11.52 -2.90 45.79
C SER A 201 -12.34 -2.99 44.51
N MET A 202 -13.66 -2.80 44.57
CA MET A 202 -14.52 -2.72 43.40
C MET A 202 -14.19 -1.52 42.51
N CYS A 203 -13.87 -0.36 43.10
CA CYS A 203 -13.41 0.81 42.35
C CYS A 203 -12.11 0.52 41.59
N TYR A 204 -11.13 -0.12 42.22
CA TYR A 204 -9.87 -0.50 41.56
C TYR A 204 -10.06 -1.56 40.48
N GLU A 205 -10.89 -2.59 40.67
CA GLU A 205 -11.15 -3.56 39.60
C GLU A 205 -11.92 -2.93 38.42
N HIS A 206 -12.94 -2.08 38.65
CA HIS A 206 -13.60 -1.37 37.54
C HIS A 206 -12.61 -0.48 36.74
N LEU A 207 -11.71 0.23 37.43
CA LEU A 207 -10.64 1.00 36.78
C LEU A 207 -9.70 0.11 35.96
N LEU A 208 -9.31 -1.06 36.49
CA LEU A 208 -8.48 -2.04 35.80
C LEU A 208 -9.20 -2.68 34.61
N GLU A 209 -10.48 -3.03 34.72
CA GLU A 209 -11.30 -3.57 33.63
C GLU A 209 -11.51 -2.55 32.51
N HIS A 210 -11.85 -1.31 32.83
CA HIS A 210 -11.94 -0.21 31.87
C HIS A 210 -10.58 0.03 31.17
N ALA A 211 -9.47 0.01 31.91
CA ALA A 211 -8.13 0.09 31.32
C ALA A 211 -7.83 -1.11 30.39
N ARG A 212 -8.11 -2.34 30.82
CA ARG A 212 -7.99 -3.59 30.03
C ARG A 212 -8.89 -3.54 28.77
N GLN A 213 -10.09 -2.96 28.84
CA GLN A 213 -11.00 -2.81 27.70
C GLN A 213 -10.51 -1.76 26.70
N LYS A 214 -10.09 -0.59 27.20
CA LYS A 214 -9.54 0.51 26.40
C LYS A 214 -8.23 0.11 25.71
N LEU A 215 -7.39 -0.69 26.37
CA LEU A 215 -6.20 -1.30 25.77
C LEU A 215 -6.58 -2.23 24.62
N ARG A 216 -7.46 -3.22 24.85
CA ARG A 216 -7.95 -4.14 23.81
C ARG A 216 -8.57 -3.41 22.62
N GLN A 217 -9.31 -2.33 22.85
CA GLN A 217 -9.83 -1.48 21.78
C GLN A 217 -8.69 -0.84 20.96
N LYS A 218 -7.66 -0.29 21.61
CA LYS A 218 -6.52 0.32 20.91
C LYS A 218 -5.66 -0.71 20.18
N GLU A 219 -5.51 -1.92 20.72
CA GLU A 219 -4.87 -3.04 20.04
C GLU A 219 -5.65 -3.47 18.79
N GLN A 220 -6.99 -3.46 18.83
CA GLN A 220 -7.84 -3.73 17.66
C GLN A 220 -7.77 -2.60 16.62
N GLU A 221 -7.80 -1.33 17.03
CA GLU A 221 -7.59 -0.19 16.13
C GLU A 221 -6.21 -0.26 15.44
N LEU A 222 -5.15 -0.56 16.20
CA LEU A 222 -3.81 -0.79 15.66
C LEU A 222 -3.73 -2.03 14.75
N GLY A 223 -4.48 -3.08 15.07
CA GLY A 223 -4.61 -4.29 14.25
C GLY A 223 -5.31 -4.01 12.91
N ILE A 224 -6.34 -3.17 12.90
CA ILE A 224 -7.02 -2.71 11.69
C ILE A 224 -6.10 -1.80 10.87
N MET A 225 -5.43 -0.83 11.50
CA MET A 225 -4.42 0.02 10.86
C MET A 225 -3.30 -0.80 10.22
N ARG A 226 -2.78 -1.82 10.92
CA ARG A 226 -1.74 -2.73 10.43
C ARG A 226 -2.24 -3.65 9.31
N ARG A 227 -3.51 -4.07 9.32
CA ARG A 227 -4.11 -4.92 8.28
C ARG A 227 -4.55 -4.14 7.03
N GLY A 228 -4.85 -2.85 7.19
CA GLY A 228 -5.17 -1.92 6.09
C GLY A 228 -3.94 -1.43 5.32
N GLN A 229 -2.73 -1.60 5.85
CA GLN A 229 -1.48 -1.29 5.16
C GLN A 229 -0.92 -2.53 4.46
N SER A 230 -0.52 -2.35 3.20
CA SER A 230 0.42 -3.24 2.49
C SER A 230 1.80 -3.24 3.18
N PRO A 231 2.74 -4.15 2.83
CA PRO A 231 3.94 -4.43 3.63
C PRO A 231 4.72 -3.18 4.10
N PRO A 232 5.23 -3.19 5.35
CA PRO A 232 5.60 -1.98 6.10
C PRO A 232 6.80 -1.20 5.56
N GLU A 233 7.54 -1.76 4.60
CA GLU A 233 8.71 -1.11 3.99
C GLU A 233 8.36 0.14 3.19
N SER A 234 7.11 0.26 2.69
CA SER A 234 6.70 1.39 1.84
C SER A 234 6.11 2.57 2.63
N SER A 235 5.37 2.34 3.71
CA SER A 235 4.71 3.41 4.47
C SER A 235 5.68 4.13 5.40
N ALA A 236 6.58 3.40 6.07
CA ALA A 236 7.65 4.00 6.87
C ALA A 236 8.61 4.84 6.01
N GLY A 237 8.91 4.39 4.79
CA GLY A 237 9.72 5.15 3.82
C GLY A 237 9.08 6.48 3.44
N GLN A 238 7.80 6.47 3.02
CA GLN A 238 7.08 7.68 2.65
C GLN A 238 6.89 8.67 3.81
N VAL A 239 6.66 8.19 5.03
CA VAL A 239 6.57 9.05 6.22
C VAL A 239 7.94 9.65 6.55
N ALA A 240 9.03 8.89 6.45
CA ALA A 240 10.38 9.40 6.66
C ALA A 240 10.76 10.45 5.61
N GLU A 241 10.50 10.17 4.33
CA GLU A 241 10.75 11.08 3.19
C GLU A 241 9.95 12.38 3.31
N LEU A 242 8.65 12.29 3.61
CA LEU A 242 7.81 13.48 3.82
C LEU A 242 8.23 14.27 5.08
N SER A 243 8.66 13.61 6.15
CA SER A 243 9.22 14.28 7.32
C SER A 243 10.57 14.95 7.03
N HIS A 244 11.40 14.36 6.18
CA HIS A 244 12.68 14.93 5.74
C HIS A 244 12.45 16.18 4.89
N ASN A 245 11.51 16.12 3.94
CA ASN A 245 11.10 17.27 3.13
C ASN A 245 10.57 18.41 4.01
N MET A 246 9.70 18.12 4.99
CA MET A 246 9.25 19.13 5.96
C MET A 246 10.40 19.71 6.81
N ILE A 247 11.39 18.90 7.19
CA ILE A 247 12.58 19.38 7.89
C ILE A 247 13.44 20.27 6.99
N MET A 248 13.59 19.94 5.71
CA MET A 248 14.28 20.79 4.73
C MET A 248 13.55 22.11 4.51
N GLU A 249 12.23 22.10 4.33
CA GLU A 249 11.39 23.31 4.21
C GLU A 249 11.50 24.18 5.47
N ILE A 250 11.36 23.61 6.66
CA ILE A 250 11.53 24.33 7.93
C ILE A 250 12.96 24.90 8.07
N THR A 251 13.98 24.21 7.56
CA THR A 251 15.37 24.68 7.61
C THR A 251 15.62 25.81 6.61
N ALA A 252 15.07 25.72 5.39
CA ALA A 252 15.13 26.78 4.38
C ALA A 252 14.36 28.04 4.82
N LEU A 253 13.17 27.88 5.39
CA LEU A 253 12.38 28.98 5.97
C LEU A 253 13.08 29.62 7.17
N ARG A 254 13.81 28.84 7.99
CA ARG A 254 14.64 29.38 9.07
C ARG A 254 15.85 30.17 8.54
N ALA A 255 16.50 29.69 7.47
CA ALA A 255 17.59 30.43 6.83
C ALA A 255 17.09 31.78 6.27
N GLN A 256 15.98 31.75 5.50
CA GLN A 256 15.33 32.97 4.99
C GLN A 256 14.90 33.92 6.12
N LEU A 257 14.42 33.40 7.25
CA LEU A 257 14.11 34.22 8.43
C LEU A 257 15.38 34.89 8.99
N THR A 258 16.48 34.15 9.14
CA THR A 258 17.74 34.74 9.65
C THR A 258 18.35 35.75 8.67
N ASP A 259 18.21 35.55 7.36
CA ASP A 259 18.67 36.49 6.34
C ASP A 259 17.86 37.81 6.44
N LEU A 260 16.54 37.73 6.58
CA LEU A 260 15.65 38.88 6.80
C LEU A 260 15.88 39.57 8.16
N GLU A 261 16.23 38.81 9.21
CA GLU A 261 16.63 39.37 10.50
C GLU A 261 17.96 40.14 10.39
N GLU A 262 18.93 39.65 9.61
CA GLU A 262 20.17 40.39 9.32
C GLU A 262 19.92 41.63 8.46
N GLU A 263 19.12 41.53 7.39
CA GLU A 263 18.73 42.68 6.55
C GLU A 263 18.03 43.78 7.37
N THR A 264 17.02 43.42 8.17
CA THR A 264 16.31 44.42 9.01
C THR A 264 17.19 44.98 10.13
N LEU A 265 18.19 44.26 10.60
CA LEU A 265 19.19 44.76 11.55
C LEU A 265 20.17 45.72 10.85
N ASN A 266 20.57 45.44 9.61
CA ASN A 266 21.42 46.30 8.80
C ASN A 266 20.70 47.59 8.37
N LEU A 267 19.41 47.53 7.99
CA LEU A 267 18.57 48.71 7.77
C LEU A 267 18.46 49.56 9.03
N LYS A 268 18.29 48.95 10.22
CA LYS A 268 18.28 49.68 11.51
C LYS A 268 19.63 50.33 11.83
N LYS A 269 20.77 49.76 11.41
CA LYS A 269 22.09 50.42 11.51
C LYS A 269 22.16 51.62 10.56
N GLN A 270 21.71 51.46 9.32
CA GLN A 270 21.75 52.49 8.29
C GLN A 270 20.90 53.72 8.68
N ILE A 271 19.64 53.53 9.07
CA ILE A 271 18.75 54.62 9.52
C ILE A 271 19.34 55.36 10.73
N ARG A 272 19.95 54.64 11.69
CA ARG A 272 20.62 55.28 12.84
C ARG A 272 21.83 56.11 12.43
N LYS A 273 22.58 55.67 11.41
CA LYS A 273 23.72 56.41 10.85
C LYS A 273 23.24 57.66 10.11
N GLU A 274 22.21 57.54 9.29
CA GLU A 274 21.59 58.66 8.55
C GLU A 274 21.07 59.74 9.51
N VAL A 275 20.29 59.35 10.52
CA VAL A 275 19.80 60.28 11.56
C VAL A 275 20.95 60.91 12.37
N GLN A 276 22.04 60.18 12.60
CA GLN A 276 23.23 60.75 13.25
C GLN A 276 23.94 61.77 12.34
N GLU A 277 24.09 61.48 11.04
CA GLU A 277 24.71 62.39 10.08
C GLU A 277 23.86 63.64 9.84
N GLU A 278 22.54 63.52 9.79
CA GLU A 278 21.59 64.66 9.77
C GLU A 278 21.70 65.51 11.05
N TYR A 279 21.77 64.88 12.22
CA TYR A 279 21.91 65.59 13.50
C TYR A 279 23.27 66.29 13.63
N GLU A 280 24.37 65.63 13.22
CA GLU A 280 25.70 66.24 13.20
C GLU A 280 25.77 67.42 12.22
N ALA A 281 25.14 67.32 11.04
CA ALA A 281 25.03 68.42 10.09
C ALA A 281 24.20 69.60 10.65
N LEU A 282 23.07 69.32 11.30
CA LEU A 282 22.24 70.35 11.96
C LEU A 282 23.01 71.06 13.08
N VAL A 283 23.73 70.32 13.92
CA VAL A 283 24.58 70.88 14.99
C VAL A 283 25.70 71.74 14.41
N GLN A 284 26.36 71.31 13.33
CA GLN A 284 27.36 72.11 12.62
C GLN A 284 26.77 73.41 12.05
N ALA A 285 25.59 73.36 11.40
CA ALA A 285 24.90 74.53 10.87
C ALA A 285 24.48 75.53 11.97
N LEU A 286 24.03 75.03 13.12
CA LEU A 286 23.74 75.84 14.30
C LEU A 286 25.01 76.51 14.85
N PHE A 287 26.13 75.80 14.95
CA PHE A 287 27.41 76.39 15.38
C PHE A 287 27.89 77.47 14.41
N VAL A 288 27.83 77.25 13.09
CA VAL A 288 28.18 78.26 12.07
C VAL A 288 27.28 79.49 12.19
N THR A 289 25.98 79.30 12.42
CA THR A 289 25.03 80.40 12.59
C THR A 289 25.31 81.19 13.88
N CYS A 290 25.63 80.51 14.99
CA CYS A 290 26.01 81.17 16.24
C CYS A 290 27.33 81.96 16.11
N LEU A 291 28.31 81.43 15.36
CA LEU A 291 29.56 82.14 15.06
C LEU A 291 29.30 83.40 14.22
N HIS A 292 28.44 83.32 13.20
CA HIS A 292 28.08 84.48 12.38
C HIS A 292 27.28 85.54 13.17
N ILE A 293 26.36 85.13 14.05
CA ILE A 293 25.67 86.05 14.95
C ILE A 293 26.67 86.75 15.90
N LYS A 294 27.68 86.03 16.40
CA LYS A 294 28.75 86.63 17.22
C LYS A 294 29.60 87.60 16.40
N GLU A 295 30.04 87.22 15.21
CA GLU A 295 30.78 88.08 14.26
C GLU A 295 30.01 89.39 14.00
N LYS A 296 28.70 89.32 13.77
CA LYS A 296 27.83 90.50 13.63
C LYS A 296 27.67 91.30 14.92
N LEU A 297 27.71 90.68 16.10
CA LEU A 297 27.71 91.39 17.37
C LEU A 297 29.05 92.13 17.60
N ASP A 298 30.17 91.46 17.32
CA ASP A 298 31.52 92.01 17.46
C ASP A 298 31.75 93.17 16.46
N GLU A 299 31.28 93.04 15.21
CA GLU A 299 31.20 94.16 14.24
C GLU A 299 30.39 95.34 14.80
N ASN A 300 29.23 95.10 15.39
CA ASN A 300 28.41 96.17 15.96
C ASN A 300 29.05 96.82 17.19
N GLN A 301 29.81 96.08 17.99
CA GLN A 301 30.62 96.62 19.08
C GLN A 301 31.76 97.49 18.54
N LEU A 302 32.49 97.05 17.51
CA LEU A 302 33.53 97.85 16.86
C LEU A 302 32.96 99.14 16.25
N ASN A 303 31.83 99.07 15.55
CA ASN A 303 31.12 100.24 15.01
C ASN A 303 30.65 101.21 16.11
N LEU A 304 30.28 100.71 17.29
CA LEU A 304 29.91 101.54 18.44
C LEU A 304 31.15 102.17 19.10
N ILE A 305 32.22 101.40 19.27
CA ILE A 305 33.52 101.89 19.79
C ILE A 305 34.05 102.98 18.86
N GLN A 306 34.04 102.79 17.54
CA GLN A 306 34.44 103.80 16.57
C GLN A 306 33.61 105.08 16.73
N LYS A 307 32.28 105.01 16.80
CA LYS A 307 31.43 106.19 17.02
C LYS A 307 31.65 106.88 18.37
N VAL A 308 32.05 106.12 19.39
CA VAL A 308 32.45 106.67 20.70
C VAL A 308 33.82 107.33 20.59
N CYS A 309 34.77 106.77 19.84
CA CYS A 309 36.06 107.39 19.53
C CYS A 309 35.87 108.68 18.71
N GLU A 310 35.08 108.67 17.63
CA GLU A 310 34.71 109.86 16.85
C GLU A 310 34.05 110.94 17.74
N LEU A 311 33.20 110.56 18.68
CA LEU A 311 32.57 111.49 19.63
C LEU A 311 33.53 111.97 20.72
N ILE A 312 34.54 111.16 21.09
CA ILE A 312 35.65 111.57 21.95
C ILE A 312 36.57 112.51 21.17
N GLU A 313 36.84 112.28 19.89
CA GLU A 313 37.64 113.12 19.00
C GLU A 313 36.97 114.48 18.78
N VAL A 314 35.67 114.52 18.49
CA VAL A 314 34.89 115.78 18.44
C VAL A 314 34.85 116.48 19.81
N ARG A 315 34.88 115.72 20.92
CA ARG A 315 35.03 116.30 22.27
C ARG A 315 36.45 116.81 22.54
N THR A 316 37.50 116.13 22.10
CA THR A 316 38.88 116.61 22.26
C THR A 316 39.14 117.78 21.33
N GLU A 317 38.60 117.79 20.11
CA GLU A 317 38.60 118.94 19.20
C GLU A 317 37.80 120.11 19.79
N GLY A 318 36.65 119.87 20.42
CA GLY A 318 35.91 120.89 21.17
C GLY A 318 36.68 121.42 22.38
N ILE A 319 37.33 120.51 23.14
CA ILE A 319 38.21 120.84 24.25
C ILE A 319 39.48 121.54 23.78
N ASP A 320 40.00 121.25 22.59
CA ASP A 320 41.24 121.80 22.05
C ASP A 320 41.00 123.10 21.28
N ASN A 321 39.85 123.30 20.65
CA ASN A 321 39.34 124.62 20.31
C ASN A 321 39.15 125.47 21.58
N MET A 322 38.63 124.89 22.66
CA MET A 322 38.55 125.56 23.97
C MET A 322 39.94 125.77 24.61
N LYS A 323 40.93 124.87 24.42
CA LYS A 323 42.32 125.07 24.85
C LYS A 323 43.04 126.05 23.95
N ASP A 324 42.68 126.22 22.69
CA ASP A 324 43.31 127.17 21.77
C ASP A 324 42.71 128.55 21.92
N LEU A 325 41.42 128.65 22.28
CA LEU A 325 40.89 129.81 22.99
C LEU A 325 41.68 130.04 24.29
N LYS A 326 41.94 129.01 25.10
CA LYS A 326 42.74 129.15 26.34
C LYS A 326 44.24 129.41 26.12
N LYS A 327 44.83 129.12 24.95
CA LYS A 327 46.23 129.41 24.57
C LYS A 327 46.36 130.79 23.96
N LYS A 328 45.35 131.24 23.19
CA LYS A 328 45.11 132.68 22.91
C LYS A 328 44.97 133.49 24.22
N TRP A 329 44.70 132.82 25.34
CA TRP A 329 44.67 133.35 26.72
C TRP A 329 45.77 132.76 27.65
N GLY A 330 46.77 132.03 27.11
CA GLY A 330 48.01 131.54 27.77
C GLY A 330 48.01 130.22 28.59
N SER A 331 48.97 129.29 28.27
CA SER A 331 49.79 128.42 29.18
C SER A 331 50.22 127.06 28.54
N ALA A 332 51.35 126.45 28.99
CA ALA A 332 51.93 125.17 28.49
C ALA A 332 52.91 124.46 29.48
N ARG A 333 53.13 123.13 29.34
CA ARG A 333 54.21 122.30 29.98
C ARG A 333 54.43 120.92 29.26
N PRO A 334 55.50 120.12 29.55
CA PRO A 334 56.18 119.23 28.58
C PRO A 334 55.99 117.69 28.75
N GLU A 335 56.91 116.86 28.19
CA GLU A 335 56.58 115.71 27.31
C GLU A 335 57.48 114.44 27.46
N GLU A 336 58.23 114.25 28.55
CA GLU A 336 59.33 113.26 28.57
C GLU A 336 58.93 111.78 28.80
N GLU A 337 57.78 111.49 29.43
CA GLU A 337 57.35 110.12 29.79
C GLU A 337 57.05 109.20 28.59
N MET A 338 56.89 109.73 27.38
CA MET A 338 56.48 108.93 26.20
C MET A 338 57.57 108.00 25.64
N LYS A 339 58.85 108.19 25.98
CA LYS A 339 59.96 107.51 25.28
C LYS A 339 60.31 106.12 25.81
N GLU A 340 60.24 105.89 27.12
CA GLU A 340 60.56 104.57 27.70
C GLU A 340 59.44 103.55 27.37
N ASN A 341 58.18 103.98 27.48
CA ASN A 341 57.00 103.20 27.11
C ASN A 341 57.09 102.58 25.70
N ALA A 342 57.67 103.30 24.73
CA ALA A 342 57.83 102.81 23.35
C ALA A 342 58.86 101.67 23.22
N ALA A 343 59.88 101.61 24.08
CA ALA A 343 60.93 100.59 24.04
C ALA A 343 60.45 99.25 24.64
N GLU A 344 59.70 99.31 25.74
CA GLU A 344 59.07 98.13 26.35
C GLU A 344 58.01 97.51 25.42
N GLN A 345 57.22 98.36 24.75
CA GLN A 345 56.17 97.92 23.81
C GLN A 345 56.72 97.13 22.62
N GLU A 346 57.93 97.43 22.13
CA GLU A 346 58.55 96.67 21.03
C GLU A 346 59.14 95.32 21.51
N GLN A 347 59.64 95.23 22.75
CA GLN A 347 60.06 93.93 23.32
C GLN A 347 58.86 92.98 23.50
N LEU A 348 57.72 93.50 23.94
CA LEU A 348 56.48 92.72 24.05
C LEU A 348 56.03 92.17 22.70
N ARG A 349 56.08 92.96 21.62
CA ARG A 349 55.73 92.52 20.26
C ARG A 349 56.57 91.34 19.77
N VAL A 350 57.88 91.34 20.02
CA VAL A 350 58.75 90.22 19.64
C VAL A 350 58.33 88.93 20.36
N LEU A 351 58.03 89.02 21.67
CA LEU A 351 57.54 87.88 22.45
C LEU A 351 56.15 87.40 22.00
N GLU A 352 55.25 88.30 21.63
CA GLU A 352 53.94 87.96 21.05
C GLU A 352 54.08 87.25 19.69
N GLN A 353 55.02 87.68 18.85
CA GLN A 353 55.29 87.08 17.54
C GLN A 353 55.95 85.69 17.67
N ASP A 354 56.91 85.53 18.57
CA ASP A 354 57.52 84.23 18.88
C ASP A 354 56.50 83.24 19.46
N ASN A 355 55.68 83.68 20.42
CA ASN A 355 54.60 82.88 21.00
C ASN A 355 53.58 82.44 19.93
N SER A 356 53.22 83.35 19.01
CA SER A 356 52.38 83.04 17.85
C SER A 356 53.01 81.98 16.93
N SER A 357 54.32 82.03 16.71
CA SER A 357 55.05 81.02 15.92
C SER A 357 55.06 79.64 16.61
N LEU A 358 55.25 79.60 17.93
CA LEU A 358 55.24 78.39 18.75
C LEU A 358 53.84 77.77 18.79
N ALA A 359 52.79 78.59 18.94
CA ALA A 359 51.41 78.12 18.85
C ALA A 359 51.11 77.46 17.48
N ALA A 360 51.57 78.06 16.38
CA ALA A 360 51.43 77.48 15.05
C ALA A 360 52.20 76.14 14.89
N LEU A 361 53.38 76.00 15.49
CA LEU A 361 54.14 74.74 15.52
C LEU A 361 53.43 73.67 16.37
N VAL A 362 52.93 74.02 17.55
CA VAL A 362 52.15 73.10 18.41
C VAL A 362 50.90 72.59 17.69
N CYS A 363 50.19 73.45 16.96
CA CYS A 363 49.05 73.05 16.13
C CYS A 363 49.44 72.09 14.99
N LYS A 364 50.58 72.30 14.33
CA LYS A 364 51.12 71.36 13.32
C LYS A 364 51.50 70.00 13.92
N VAL A 365 52.11 69.97 15.10
CA VAL A 365 52.45 68.71 15.79
C VAL A 365 51.19 67.95 16.22
N ARG A 366 50.17 68.66 16.73
CA ARG A 366 48.86 68.07 17.09
C ARG A 366 48.16 67.46 15.87
N SER A 367 48.08 68.18 14.75
CA SER A 367 47.43 67.67 13.54
C SER A 367 48.18 66.47 12.93
N LEU A 368 49.52 66.49 12.90
CA LEU A 368 50.34 65.33 12.49
C LEU A 368 50.14 64.11 13.41
N GLY A 369 49.95 64.34 14.72
CA GLY A 369 49.57 63.31 15.68
C GLY A 369 48.21 62.67 15.36
N HIS A 370 47.19 63.49 15.11
CA HIS A 370 45.85 63.02 14.71
C HIS A 370 45.90 62.26 13.38
N TRP A 371 46.64 62.75 12.36
CA TRP A 371 46.83 62.04 11.10
C TRP A 371 47.48 60.67 11.28
N ARG A 372 48.53 60.56 12.10
CA ARG A 372 49.19 59.28 12.40
C ARG A 372 48.24 58.28 13.05
N LEU A 373 47.43 58.73 14.02
CA LEU A 373 46.42 57.91 14.67
C LEU A 373 45.31 57.48 13.69
N ALA A 374 44.81 58.40 12.86
CA ALA A 374 43.79 58.11 11.86
C ALA A 374 44.25 57.06 10.84
N VAL A 375 45.49 57.17 10.34
CA VAL A 375 46.08 56.19 9.40
C VAL A 375 46.26 54.81 10.06
N GLN A 376 46.69 54.76 11.33
CA GLN A 376 46.78 53.50 12.08
C GLN A 376 45.39 52.87 12.30
N GLN A 377 44.39 53.65 12.72
CA GLN A 377 43.00 53.18 12.87
C GLN A 377 42.42 52.70 11.54
N ALA A 378 42.65 53.41 10.43
CA ALA A 378 42.22 52.98 9.10
C ALA A 378 42.86 51.66 8.69
N ARG A 379 44.17 51.48 8.92
CA ARG A 379 44.88 50.22 8.67
C ARG A 379 44.30 49.06 9.49
N PHE A 380 44.08 49.25 10.79
CA PHE A 380 43.51 48.19 11.65
C PHE A 380 42.06 47.86 11.27
N ARG A 381 41.21 48.86 10.99
CA ARG A 381 39.85 48.65 10.48
C ARG A 381 39.85 47.88 9.15
N GLY A 382 40.78 48.19 8.25
CA GLY A 382 40.97 47.49 6.97
C GLY A 382 41.66 46.12 7.09
N GLN A 383 42.25 45.76 8.23
CA GLN A 383 42.69 44.40 8.52
C GLN A 383 41.56 43.58 9.15
N LEU A 384 40.84 44.18 10.11
CA LEU A 384 39.67 43.58 10.76
C LEU A 384 38.61 43.16 9.73
N ARG A 385 38.20 44.06 8.83
CA ARG A 385 37.20 43.75 7.79
C ARG A 385 37.59 42.58 6.90
N ARG A 386 38.86 42.48 6.48
CA ARG A 386 39.32 41.34 5.67
C ARG A 386 39.29 40.03 6.46
N ALA A 387 39.69 40.05 7.72
CA ALA A 387 39.57 38.86 8.58
C ALA A 387 38.10 38.46 8.84
N GLU A 388 37.18 39.44 8.95
CA GLU A 388 35.73 39.21 9.05
C GLU A 388 35.17 38.62 7.74
N GLU A 389 35.55 39.16 6.58
CA GLU A 389 35.19 38.69 5.24
C GLU A 389 35.70 37.26 4.98
N GLU A 390 36.98 36.99 5.26
CA GLU A 390 37.62 35.67 5.16
C GLU A 390 36.97 34.64 6.10
N ALA A 391 36.68 35.00 7.35
CA ALA A 391 36.01 34.12 8.30
C ALA A 391 34.56 33.81 7.88
N MET A 392 33.83 34.80 7.36
CA MET A 392 32.47 34.60 6.83
C MET A 392 32.47 33.74 5.56
N GLN A 393 33.46 33.88 4.68
CA GLN A 393 33.62 33.02 3.51
C GLN A 393 33.96 31.58 3.89
N SER A 394 34.94 31.37 4.77
CA SER A 394 35.29 30.04 5.28
C SER A 394 34.11 29.35 6.00
N LYS A 395 33.29 30.11 6.73
CA LYS A 395 32.03 29.62 7.32
C LYS A 395 31.03 29.15 6.27
N LYS A 396 30.86 29.87 5.15
CA LYS A 396 29.99 29.47 4.03
C LYS A 396 30.48 28.18 3.37
N GLU A 397 31.79 28.08 3.12
CA GLU A 397 32.41 26.87 2.54
C GLU A 397 32.25 25.65 3.46
N CYS A 398 32.47 25.80 4.76
CA CYS A 398 32.24 24.76 5.75
C CYS A 398 30.77 24.28 5.78
N LEU A 399 29.81 25.19 5.65
CA LEU A 399 28.38 24.85 5.57
C LEU A 399 28.03 24.15 4.25
N SER A 400 28.60 24.59 3.12
CA SER A 400 28.44 23.93 1.82
C SER A 400 28.95 22.49 1.82
N ILE A 401 30.14 22.26 2.39
CA ILE A 401 30.74 20.92 2.50
C ILE A 401 29.89 20.01 3.39
N LYS A 402 29.39 20.52 4.52
CA LYS A 402 28.46 19.78 5.40
C LYS A 402 27.16 19.40 4.69
N LEU A 403 26.55 20.35 3.98
CA LEU A 403 25.31 20.12 3.22
C LEU A 403 25.51 19.03 2.16
N MET A 404 26.63 19.06 1.42
CA MET A 404 26.95 18.02 0.43
C MET A 404 27.14 16.65 1.09
N ALA A 405 27.89 16.56 2.19
CA ALA A 405 28.08 15.31 2.93
C ALA A 405 26.77 14.75 3.51
N GLU A 406 25.86 15.61 3.97
CA GLU A 406 24.52 15.21 4.40
C GLU A 406 23.69 14.64 3.24
N HIS A 407 23.74 15.26 2.06
CA HIS A 407 23.07 14.73 0.86
C HIS A 407 23.63 13.36 0.46
N GLU A 408 24.96 13.20 0.42
CA GLU A 408 25.59 11.88 0.16
C GLU A 408 25.14 10.82 1.18
N VAL A 409 25.10 11.15 2.47
CA VAL A 409 24.61 10.24 3.52
C VAL A 409 23.13 9.87 3.31
N THR A 410 22.27 10.77 2.83
CA THR A 410 20.88 10.41 2.47
C THR A 410 20.82 9.47 1.27
N LEU A 411 21.62 9.73 0.21
CA LEU A 411 21.71 8.90 -0.98
C LEU A 411 22.16 7.47 -0.63
N PHE A 412 23.23 7.32 0.16
CA PHE A 412 23.72 6.01 0.58
C PHE A 412 22.71 5.26 1.47
N ARG A 413 21.94 5.96 2.31
CA ARG A 413 20.83 5.36 3.08
C ARG A 413 19.71 4.84 2.17
N GLN A 414 19.32 5.61 1.15
CA GLN A 414 18.32 5.19 0.16
C GLN A 414 18.80 3.96 -0.64
N GLN A 415 20.05 3.98 -1.13
CA GLN A 415 20.67 2.85 -1.83
C GLN A 415 20.74 1.59 -0.95
N LEU A 416 21.16 1.72 0.31
CA LEU A 416 21.21 0.60 1.27
C LEU A 416 19.82 0.00 1.55
N LEU A 417 18.77 0.83 1.62
CA LEU A 417 17.40 0.35 1.75
C LEU A 417 16.94 -0.40 0.49
N ALA A 418 17.19 0.14 -0.71
CA ALA A 418 16.85 -0.52 -1.96
C ALA A 418 17.57 -1.88 -2.12
N LEU A 419 18.86 -1.96 -1.77
CA LEU A 419 19.63 -3.20 -1.78
C LEU A 419 19.10 -4.23 -0.76
N ARG A 420 18.70 -3.80 0.44
CA ARG A 420 18.07 -4.67 1.45
C ARG A 420 16.74 -5.23 0.97
N GLN A 421 15.88 -4.41 0.35
CA GLN A 421 14.62 -4.86 -0.24
C GLN A 421 14.84 -5.84 -1.41
N ALA A 422 15.83 -5.58 -2.27
CA ALA A 422 16.19 -6.49 -3.36
C ALA A 422 16.69 -7.84 -2.83
N LEU A 423 17.54 -7.83 -1.80
CA LEU A 423 18.03 -9.03 -1.13
C LEU A 423 16.89 -9.84 -0.48
N ALA A 424 15.98 -9.17 0.22
CA ALA A 424 14.83 -9.82 0.86
C ALA A 424 13.89 -10.49 -0.17
N ARG A 425 13.69 -9.87 -1.33
CA ARG A 425 12.94 -10.47 -2.45
C ARG A 425 13.68 -11.69 -3.01
N ALA A 426 14.97 -11.57 -3.32
CA ALA A 426 15.78 -12.69 -3.82
C ALA A 426 15.84 -13.87 -2.85
N GLN A 427 15.91 -13.61 -1.53
CA GLN A 427 15.82 -14.64 -0.49
C GLN A 427 14.43 -15.32 -0.46
N ALA A 428 13.35 -14.54 -0.56
CA ALA A 428 11.99 -15.07 -0.60
C ALA A 428 11.73 -15.91 -1.86
N ASP A 429 12.28 -15.53 -3.01
CA ASP A 429 12.14 -16.26 -4.27
C ASP A 429 13.01 -17.53 -4.30
N ASN A 430 14.24 -17.48 -3.80
CA ASN A 430 15.06 -18.68 -3.56
C ASN A 430 14.32 -19.68 -2.65
N ALA A 431 13.77 -19.20 -1.53
CA ALA A 431 12.94 -20.00 -0.62
C ALA A 431 11.58 -20.46 -1.21
N ARG A 432 11.17 -19.99 -2.40
CA ARG A 432 10.07 -20.59 -3.19
C ARG A 432 10.59 -21.69 -4.11
N VAL A 433 11.71 -21.44 -4.80
CA VAL A 433 12.35 -22.39 -5.73
C VAL A 433 12.78 -23.67 -4.99
N CYS A 434 13.43 -23.57 -3.82
CA CYS A 434 13.78 -24.75 -3.02
C CYS A 434 12.56 -25.62 -2.70
N ARG A 435 11.44 -25.01 -2.23
CA ARG A 435 10.20 -25.75 -1.93
C ARG A 435 9.55 -26.35 -3.18
N GLN A 436 9.67 -25.71 -4.35
CA GLN A 436 9.22 -26.30 -5.62
C GLN A 436 10.09 -27.51 -6.01
N GLN A 437 11.41 -27.42 -5.83
CA GLN A 437 12.35 -28.51 -6.08
C GLN A 437 12.15 -29.69 -5.12
N GLU A 438 11.92 -29.43 -3.83
CA GLU A 438 11.58 -30.43 -2.81
C GLU A 438 10.29 -31.18 -3.19
N ASN A 439 9.24 -30.46 -3.57
CA ASN A 439 7.97 -31.05 -4.01
C ASN A 439 8.13 -31.89 -5.28
N GLN A 440 8.95 -31.45 -6.25
CA GLN A 440 9.27 -32.23 -7.44
C GLN A 440 10.06 -33.50 -7.10
N ALA A 441 11.05 -33.41 -6.20
CA ALA A 441 11.83 -34.56 -5.76
C ALA A 441 10.99 -35.58 -4.96
N GLN A 442 9.98 -35.14 -4.21
CA GLN A 442 9.00 -36.01 -3.57
C GLN A 442 8.11 -36.71 -4.62
N LEU A 443 7.57 -35.95 -5.58
CA LEU A 443 6.73 -36.51 -6.66
C LEU A 443 7.48 -37.53 -7.52
N LEU A 444 8.76 -37.31 -7.81
CA LEU A 444 9.60 -38.28 -8.54
C LEU A 444 9.78 -39.58 -7.75
N LYS A 445 10.08 -39.51 -6.44
CA LYS A 445 10.16 -40.70 -5.56
C LYS A 445 8.83 -41.45 -5.48
N GLU A 446 7.70 -40.75 -5.46
CA GLU A 446 6.39 -41.39 -5.52
C GLU A 446 6.17 -42.11 -6.87
N LEU A 447 6.55 -41.50 -7.99
CA LEU A 447 6.42 -42.11 -9.32
C LEU A 447 7.34 -43.34 -9.47
N GLU A 448 8.58 -43.28 -8.98
CA GLU A 448 9.49 -44.44 -8.89
C GLU A 448 8.90 -45.56 -8.02
N HIS A 449 8.29 -45.22 -6.88
CA HIS A 449 7.66 -46.21 -6.01
C HIS A 449 6.44 -46.86 -6.68
N ARG A 450 5.57 -46.07 -7.34
CA ARG A 450 4.41 -46.59 -8.10
C ARG A 450 4.87 -47.47 -9.27
N ALA A 451 5.88 -47.04 -10.04
CA ALA A 451 6.42 -47.81 -11.15
C ALA A 451 7.03 -49.16 -10.70
N THR A 452 7.74 -49.19 -9.55
CA THR A 452 8.28 -50.44 -8.99
C THR A 452 7.20 -51.34 -8.39
N GLN A 453 6.12 -50.79 -7.83
CA GLN A 453 4.92 -51.57 -7.44
C GLN A 453 4.24 -52.18 -8.67
N GLU A 454 3.97 -51.39 -9.72
CA GLU A 454 3.36 -51.89 -10.95
C GLU A 454 4.20 -52.96 -11.64
N ALA A 455 5.53 -52.81 -11.68
CA ALA A 455 6.44 -53.80 -12.24
C ALA A 455 6.35 -55.14 -11.50
N ARG A 456 6.32 -55.11 -10.15
CA ARG A 456 6.13 -56.31 -9.31
C ARG A 456 4.76 -56.96 -9.55
N HIS A 457 3.70 -56.18 -9.66
CA HIS A 457 2.36 -56.72 -9.94
C HIS A 457 2.24 -57.32 -11.35
N ARG A 458 2.88 -56.73 -12.37
CA ARG A 458 2.99 -57.32 -13.71
C ARG A 458 3.74 -58.66 -13.66
N GLN A 459 4.90 -58.71 -13.01
CA GLN A 459 5.69 -59.94 -12.82
C GLN A 459 4.89 -61.05 -12.11
N GLN A 460 4.18 -60.72 -11.02
CA GLN A 460 3.30 -61.66 -10.31
C GLN A 460 2.18 -62.19 -11.22
N LEU A 461 1.53 -61.31 -11.98
CA LEU A 461 0.44 -61.65 -12.88
C LEU A 461 0.90 -62.54 -14.05
N ASP A 462 2.08 -62.27 -14.61
CA ASP A 462 2.64 -63.07 -15.70
C ASP A 462 3.13 -64.44 -15.21
N LEU A 463 3.64 -64.55 -13.97
CA LEU A 463 4.00 -65.83 -13.33
C LEU A 463 2.76 -66.68 -12.97
N MET A 464 1.64 -66.04 -12.60
CA MET A 464 0.34 -66.71 -12.48
C MET A 464 -0.20 -67.19 -13.84
N LYS A 465 -0.02 -66.42 -14.92
CA LYS A 465 -0.38 -66.88 -16.28
C LYS A 465 0.46 -68.06 -16.72
N SER A 466 1.78 -68.03 -16.52
CA SER A 466 2.66 -69.11 -16.97
C SER A 466 2.33 -70.42 -16.26
N SER A 467 2.21 -70.41 -14.93
CA SER A 467 1.80 -71.59 -14.16
C SER A 467 0.37 -72.08 -14.43
N SER A 468 -0.53 -71.19 -14.88
CA SER A 468 -1.86 -71.60 -15.36
C SER A 468 -1.83 -72.20 -16.77
N MET A 469 -0.88 -71.80 -17.62
CA MET A 469 -0.73 -72.33 -18.98
C MET A 469 0.06 -73.64 -18.99
N GLU A 470 1.04 -73.77 -18.09
CA GLU A 470 1.79 -74.99 -17.79
C GLU A 470 0.84 -76.12 -17.37
N LYS A 471 -0.04 -75.87 -16.38
CA LYS A 471 -1.11 -76.81 -16.00
C LYS A 471 -2.07 -77.15 -17.14
N LEU A 472 -2.38 -76.19 -18.03
CA LEU A 472 -3.23 -76.46 -19.18
C LEU A 472 -2.52 -77.34 -20.22
N LEU A 473 -1.20 -77.26 -20.34
CA LEU A 473 -0.40 -78.16 -21.18
C LEU A 473 -0.35 -79.57 -20.57
N GLU A 474 -0.15 -79.70 -19.25
CA GLU A 474 -0.25 -80.98 -18.52
C GLU A 474 -1.64 -81.63 -18.73
N ASP A 475 -2.71 -80.84 -18.60
CA ASP A 475 -4.11 -81.26 -18.80
C ASP A 475 -4.42 -81.68 -20.25
N VAL A 476 -3.71 -81.10 -21.23
CA VAL A 476 -3.83 -81.44 -22.66
C VAL A 476 -3.03 -82.70 -22.97
N GLU A 477 -1.80 -82.83 -22.46
CA GLU A 477 -0.95 -84.00 -22.64
C GLU A 477 -1.61 -85.27 -22.05
N GLN A 478 -2.16 -85.18 -20.84
CA GLN A 478 -2.94 -86.27 -20.23
C GLN A 478 -4.15 -86.68 -21.08
N LYS A 479 -4.86 -85.71 -21.67
CA LYS A 479 -6.01 -85.98 -22.55
C LYS A 479 -5.58 -86.56 -23.89
N GLU A 480 -4.44 -86.15 -24.44
CA GLU A 480 -3.87 -86.73 -25.65
C GLU A 480 -3.43 -88.17 -25.43
N GLN A 481 -2.75 -88.47 -24.32
CA GLN A 481 -2.42 -89.85 -23.91
C GLN A 481 -3.69 -90.71 -23.75
N HIS A 482 -4.76 -90.19 -23.15
CA HIS A 482 -6.04 -90.91 -23.04
C HIS A 482 -6.73 -91.12 -24.39
N LEU A 483 -6.70 -90.12 -25.29
CA LEU A 483 -7.23 -90.25 -26.66
C LEU A 483 -6.45 -91.25 -27.51
N GLN A 484 -5.14 -91.36 -27.33
CA GLN A 484 -4.31 -92.40 -27.97
C GLN A 484 -4.77 -93.80 -27.54
N LEU A 485 -4.93 -94.04 -26.23
CA LEU A 485 -5.45 -95.32 -25.70
C LEU A 485 -6.84 -95.67 -26.24
N LEU A 486 -7.77 -94.71 -26.27
CA LEU A 486 -9.11 -94.90 -26.84
C LEU A 486 -9.07 -95.17 -28.35
N THR A 487 -8.12 -94.58 -29.07
CA THR A 487 -7.93 -94.80 -30.51
C THR A 487 -7.41 -96.21 -30.78
N GLU A 488 -6.46 -96.71 -29.99
CA GLU A 488 -6.04 -98.11 -30.05
C GLU A 488 -7.18 -99.09 -29.74
N GLU A 489 -8.05 -98.76 -28.78
CA GLU A 489 -9.24 -99.56 -28.45
C GLU A 489 -10.24 -99.61 -29.60
N ALA A 490 -10.52 -98.47 -30.23
CA ALA A 490 -11.35 -98.39 -31.43
C ALA A 490 -10.74 -99.16 -32.61
N GLU A 491 -9.41 -99.11 -32.79
CA GLU A 491 -8.71 -99.94 -33.78
C GLU A 491 -8.81 -101.44 -33.46
N ARG A 492 -8.64 -101.84 -32.20
CA ARG A 492 -8.78 -103.23 -31.75
C ARG A 492 -10.21 -103.75 -32.00
N ALA A 493 -11.23 -102.94 -31.70
CA ALA A 493 -12.62 -103.25 -32.00
C ALA A 493 -12.88 -103.38 -33.52
N SER A 494 -12.45 -102.41 -34.32
CA SER A 494 -12.57 -102.43 -35.79
C SER A 494 -11.91 -103.68 -36.42
N LYS A 495 -10.75 -104.10 -35.90
CA LYS A 495 -10.07 -105.34 -36.33
C LYS A 495 -10.87 -106.59 -35.99
N LEU A 496 -11.55 -106.63 -34.83
CA LEU A 496 -12.46 -107.72 -34.44
C LEU A 496 -13.73 -107.75 -35.30
N ASP A 497 -14.37 -106.60 -35.54
CA ASP A 497 -15.58 -106.50 -36.36
C ASP A 497 -15.33 -106.94 -37.81
N GLN A 498 -14.19 -106.55 -38.38
CA GLN A 498 -13.75 -107.04 -39.70
C GLN A 498 -13.58 -108.57 -39.74
N LEU A 499 -13.13 -109.19 -38.65
CA LEU A 499 -13.02 -110.65 -38.55
C LEU A 499 -14.40 -111.31 -38.42
N GLN A 500 -15.32 -110.74 -37.62
CA GLN A 500 -16.70 -111.22 -37.54
C GLN A 500 -17.42 -111.09 -38.89
N GLN A 501 -17.30 -109.97 -39.58
CA GLN A 501 -17.91 -109.75 -40.89
C GLN A 501 -17.35 -110.72 -41.95
N LYS A 502 -16.05 -111.02 -41.91
CA LYS A 502 -15.41 -112.07 -42.73
C LYS A 502 -15.91 -113.48 -42.38
N LYS A 503 -16.22 -113.78 -41.12
CA LYS A 503 -16.85 -115.05 -40.69
C LYS A 503 -18.28 -115.17 -41.24
N ILE A 504 -19.12 -114.16 -41.01
CA ILE A 504 -20.52 -114.11 -41.52
C ILE A 504 -20.55 -114.26 -43.04
N GLN A 505 -19.64 -113.62 -43.78
CA GLN A 505 -19.53 -113.80 -45.25
C GLN A 505 -19.18 -115.23 -45.70
N ARG A 506 -18.53 -116.05 -44.86
CA ARG A 506 -18.24 -117.47 -45.16
C ARG A 506 -19.47 -118.33 -44.89
N GLU A 507 -20.13 -118.12 -43.76
CA GLU A 507 -21.35 -118.82 -43.36
C GLU A 507 -22.50 -118.55 -44.35
N LEU A 508 -22.67 -117.29 -44.78
CA LEU A 508 -23.66 -116.90 -45.79
C LEU A 508 -23.34 -117.51 -47.17
N ARG A 509 -22.06 -117.70 -47.52
CA ARG A 509 -21.66 -118.47 -48.72
C ARG A 509 -22.01 -119.96 -48.59
N GLN A 510 -21.79 -120.58 -47.43
CA GLN A 510 -22.17 -121.98 -47.18
C GLN A 510 -23.69 -122.20 -47.18
N MET A 511 -24.48 -121.25 -46.65
CA MET A 511 -25.93 -121.31 -46.76
C MET A 511 -26.41 -121.18 -48.21
N ARG A 512 -25.78 -120.30 -49.02
CA ARG A 512 -26.09 -120.18 -50.46
C ARG A 512 -25.78 -121.46 -51.24
N SER A 513 -24.68 -122.16 -50.94
CA SER A 513 -24.37 -123.43 -51.63
C SER A 513 -25.31 -124.57 -51.21
N ARG A 514 -25.67 -124.68 -49.92
CA ARG A 514 -26.71 -125.63 -49.46
C ARG A 514 -28.05 -125.37 -50.15
N LEU A 515 -28.51 -124.12 -50.20
CA LEU A 515 -29.76 -123.75 -50.86
C LEU A 515 -29.75 -124.03 -52.39
N ALA A 516 -28.58 -123.92 -53.04
CA ALA A 516 -28.43 -124.31 -54.44
C ALA A 516 -28.53 -125.83 -54.63
N GLN A 517 -27.98 -126.61 -53.69
CA GLN A 517 -28.04 -128.09 -53.70
C GLN A 517 -29.44 -128.62 -53.39
N GLU A 518 -30.18 -127.98 -52.47
CA GLU A 518 -31.61 -128.27 -52.25
C GLU A 518 -32.45 -127.96 -53.50
N ARG A 519 -32.10 -126.89 -54.25
CA ARG A 519 -32.76 -126.55 -55.51
C ARG A 519 -32.47 -127.57 -56.61
N SER A 520 -31.23 -128.07 -56.75
CA SER A 520 -30.93 -129.10 -57.75
C SER A 520 -31.67 -130.40 -57.45
N VAL A 521 -31.65 -130.88 -56.20
CA VAL A 521 -32.38 -132.10 -55.80
C VAL A 521 -33.90 -131.98 -56.04
N LYS A 522 -34.48 -130.77 -55.87
CA LYS A 522 -35.89 -130.52 -56.24
C LYS A 522 -36.10 -130.56 -57.76
N VAL A 523 -35.19 -130.01 -58.56
CA VAL A 523 -35.25 -130.12 -60.04
C VAL A 523 -35.15 -131.58 -60.48
N ASP A 524 -34.23 -132.36 -59.91
CA ASP A 524 -34.07 -133.79 -60.21
C ASP A 524 -35.32 -134.60 -59.84
N ALA A 525 -36.00 -134.24 -58.74
CA ALA A 525 -37.29 -134.84 -58.37
C ALA A 525 -38.40 -134.50 -59.38
N PHE A 526 -38.49 -133.26 -59.86
CA PHE A 526 -39.43 -132.88 -60.92
C PHE A 526 -39.09 -133.54 -62.28
N GLN A 527 -37.81 -133.81 -62.55
CA GLN A 527 -37.37 -134.54 -63.74
C GLN A 527 -37.91 -135.98 -63.71
N ARG A 528 -37.76 -136.70 -62.59
CA ARG A 528 -38.28 -138.07 -62.42
C ARG A 528 -39.80 -138.16 -62.51
N VAL A 529 -40.52 -137.14 -62.06
CA VAL A 529 -41.99 -137.07 -62.24
C VAL A 529 -42.37 -137.00 -63.72
N LYS A 530 -41.61 -136.29 -64.56
CA LYS A 530 -41.82 -136.28 -66.02
C LYS A 530 -41.50 -137.64 -66.65
N GLU A 531 -40.44 -138.31 -66.21
CA GLU A 531 -40.05 -139.64 -66.71
C GLU A 531 -41.15 -140.69 -66.44
N LEU A 532 -41.75 -140.66 -65.24
CA LEU A 532 -42.91 -141.49 -64.89
C LEU A 532 -44.17 -141.10 -65.69
N GLN A 533 -44.36 -139.82 -66.02
CA GLN A 533 -45.45 -139.41 -66.92
C GLN A 533 -45.26 -139.92 -68.36
N SER A 534 -44.03 -139.97 -68.90
CA SER A 534 -43.80 -140.58 -70.22
C SER A 534 -44.19 -142.07 -70.25
N GLN A 535 -43.78 -142.84 -69.23
CA GLN A 535 -44.04 -144.29 -69.17
C GLN A 535 -45.53 -144.66 -69.13
N LEU A 536 -46.39 -143.76 -68.64
CA LEU A 536 -47.85 -143.97 -68.65
C LEU A 536 -48.45 -143.79 -70.05
N ASN A 537 -47.96 -142.82 -70.83
CA ASN A 537 -48.48 -142.49 -72.17
C ASN A 537 -48.16 -143.58 -73.23
N ASP A 538 -47.11 -144.37 -73.01
CA ASP A 538 -46.71 -145.44 -73.93
C ASP A 538 -47.60 -146.71 -73.78
N ALA A 539 -48.35 -146.84 -72.68
CA ALA A 539 -49.19 -148.02 -72.40
C ALA A 539 -50.61 -147.94 -73.01
N GLU A 540 -51.17 -146.74 -73.20
CA GLU A 540 -52.56 -146.55 -73.68
C GLU A 540 -52.69 -146.55 -75.22
N ARG A 541 -51.60 -146.77 -75.96
CA ARG A 541 -51.51 -146.52 -77.42
C ARG A 541 -51.64 -147.73 -78.34
N LEU A 542 -52.18 -148.84 -77.83
CA LEU A 542 -52.27 -150.14 -78.53
C LEU A 542 -53.70 -150.62 -78.84
N LEU A 543 -54.71 -149.76 -78.73
CA LEU A 543 -56.07 -150.08 -79.19
C LEU A 543 -56.66 -149.01 -80.12
N ASP A 544 -57.25 -149.52 -81.20
CA ASP A 544 -58.12 -148.92 -82.19
C ASP A 544 -57.61 -147.82 -83.14
N GLN A 545 -58.28 -147.81 -84.29
CA GLN A 545 -57.82 -147.41 -85.62
C GLN A 545 -58.87 -146.45 -86.24
N VAL A 546 -58.60 -145.99 -87.46
CA VAL A 546 -59.56 -145.43 -88.44
C VAL A 546 -59.76 -143.90 -88.44
N ASN A 547 -59.63 -143.36 -89.67
CA ASN A 547 -60.01 -142.02 -90.17
C ASN A 547 -59.10 -140.79 -89.93
N SER A 548 -59.28 -139.85 -90.87
CA SER A 548 -58.57 -138.60 -91.17
C SER A 548 -59.64 -137.55 -91.57
N PRO A 549 -59.36 -136.29 -91.99
CA PRO A 549 -58.17 -135.42 -91.82
C PRO A 549 -58.51 -133.98 -91.32
N GLY A 550 -57.49 -133.19 -90.95
CA GLY A 550 -57.45 -131.73 -91.21
C GLY A 550 -58.02 -130.74 -90.15
N GLY A 551 -57.83 -129.43 -90.42
CA GLY A 551 -58.12 -128.27 -89.53
C GLY A 551 -56.88 -127.80 -88.74
N LEU A 552 -56.33 -126.57 -88.81
CA LEU A 552 -56.80 -125.19 -89.13
C LEU A 552 -57.82 -124.64 -88.10
N ILE A 553 -57.74 -123.41 -87.57
CA ILE A 553 -56.91 -122.19 -87.86
C ILE A 553 -56.38 -121.55 -86.55
N SER A 554 -55.32 -120.74 -86.52
CA SER A 554 -55.26 -119.28 -86.85
C SER A 554 -53.78 -118.83 -87.08
N GLN A 555 -53.37 -117.65 -87.60
CA GLN A 555 -53.74 -116.21 -87.46
C GLN A 555 -53.39 -115.62 -86.06
N THR A 556 -52.64 -114.51 -85.89
CA THR A 556 -52.31 -113.35 -86.77
C THR A 556 -50.82 -112.91 -86.77
N HIS A 557 -50.47 -111.99 -87.68
CA HIS A 557 -49.15 -111.33 -87.87
C HIS A 557 -49.00 -109.99 -87.09
N TYR A 558 -47.81 -109.37 -87.20
CA TYR A 558 -47.48 -107.93 -86.98
C TYR A 558 -47.31 -107.46 -85.51
N SER A 559 -46.58 -106.39 -85.18
CA SER A 559 -45.80 -105.43 -85.99
C SER A 559 -44.59 -104.81 -85.25
N LEU A 560 -43.91 -103.85 -85.89
CA LEU A 560 -42.69 -103.16 -85.42
C LEU A 560 -42.94 -101.98 -84.45
N HIS A 561 -41.84 -101.55 -83.80
CA HIS A 561 -41.50 -100.19 -83.35
C HIS A 561 -42.16 -99.53 -82.10
N SER A 562 -41.27 -99.15 -81.18
CA SER A 562 -41.10 -97.80 -80.59
C SER A 562 -42.32 -97.01 -80.06
N ALA A 563 -42.43 -96.89 -78.74
CA ALA A 563 -42.88 -95.65 -78.08
C ALA A 563 -42.39 -95.55 -76.62
N SER A 564 -42.33 -94.34 -76.08
CA SER A 564 -41.88 -94.00 -74.73
C SER A 564 -43.03 -93.50 -73.84
N THR A 565 -42.89 -93.63 -72.52
CA THR A 565 -43.21 -92.62 -71.46
C THR A 565 -42.83 -93.23 -70.08
N SER A 566 -42.14 -92.53 -69.17
CA SER A 566 -42.58 -91.43 -68.27
C SER A 566 -43.59 -91.92 -67.21
N SER A 567 -43.49 -91.63 -65.90
CA SER A 567 -42.72 -90.61 -65.15
C SER A 567 -42.53 -91.06 -63.66
N ARG A 568 -41.84 -90.39 -62.72
CA ARG A 568 -41.16 -89.07 -62.65
C ARG A 568 -40.18 -89.03 -61.44
N TYR A 569 -39.00 -88.39 -61.59
CA TYR A 569 -38.28 -87.44 -60.69
C TYR A 569 -38.22 -87.62 -59.14
N SER A 570 -37.21 -87.10 -58.41
CA SER A 570 -36.05 -86.20 -58.68
C SER A 570 -34.84 -86.62 -57.82
N GLN A 571 -33.55 -86.54 -58.21
CA GLN A 571 -32.73 -85.36 -58.62
C GLN A 571 -32.61 -84.30 -57.50
N GLN A 572 -31.48 -83.57 -57.28
CA GLN A 572 -30.12 -83.46 -57.90
C GLN A 572 -29.16 -82.83 -56.83
N HIS A 573 -27.83 -82.69 -56.94
CA HIS A 573 -26.81 -82.94 -57.97
C HIS A 573 -25.41 -83.25 -57.33
N LEU A 574 -24.30 -83.07 -58.06
CA LEU A 574 -22.89 -83.28 -57.64
C LEU A 574 -21.98 -82.49 -58.62
N LEU A 575 -20.95 -81.74 -58.15
CA LEU A 575 -19.62 -81.44 -58.79
C LEU A 575 -18.95 -80.07 -58.46
N LYS A 576 -17.66 -80.14 -58.05
CA LYS A 576 -16.45 -79.38 -58.45
C LYS A 576 -16.34 -77.81 -58.50
N THR A 577 -15.37 -77.31 -57.71
CA THR A 577 -14.27 -76.33 -57.97
C THR A 577 -14.48 -74.79 -58.15
N ASP A 578 -13.63 -74.07 -57.38
CA ASP A 578 -12.83 -72.85 -57.69
C ASP A 578 -13.29 -71.38 -57.44
N LEU A 579 -12.38 -70.69 -56.71
CA LEU A 579 -11.91 -69.28 -56.74
C LEU A 579 -12.79 -68.04 -56.39
N MET A 580 -12.21 -67.22 -55.48
CA MET A 580 -12.35 -65.77 -55.18
C MET A 580 -13.64 -64.97 -55.53
N GLY A 581 -14.12 -64.16 -54.58
CA GLY A 581 -15.02 -63.02 -54.91
C GLY A 581 -15.56 -62.18 -53.73
N ASN A 582 -14.96 -61.02 -53.48
CA ASN A 582 -15.31 -59.99 -52.48
C ASN A 582 -16.82 -59.68 -52.18
N LYS A 583 -17.11 -59.45 -50.89
CA LYS A 583 -17.93 -58.36 -50.28
C LYS A 583 -19.33 -58.00 -50.85
N ILE A 584 -20.36 -58.08 -49.99
CA ILE A 584 -21.45 -57.08 -49.76
C ILE A 584 -22.27 -57.57 -48.54
N ARG A 585 -22.27 -56.92 -47.38
CA ARG A 585 -23.05 -55.72 -46.96
C ARG A 585 -24.58 -55.89 -47.04
N ILE A 586 -25.22 -56.20 -45.92
CA ILE A 586 -26.68 -56.04 -45.71
C ILE A 586 -26.92 -55.01 -44.59
N GLN A 587 -27.96 -54.19 -44.75
CA GLN A 587 -28.43 -53.23 -43.74
C GLN A 587 -29.93 -53.46 -43.45
N ARG A 588 -30.36 -53.24 -42.20
CA ARG A 588 -31.74 -52.78 -41.90
C ARG A 588 -31.73 -51.85 -40.66
N PRO A 589 -32.66 -50.88 -40.52
CA PRO A 589 -32.33 -49.65 -39.78
C PRO A 589 -33.32 -49.18 -38.69
N LYS A 590 -32.84 -48.21 -37.89
CA LYS A 590 -33.57 -47.12 -37.20
C LYS A 590 -34.59 -47.45 -36.09
N THR A 591 -34.29 -46.95 -34.90
CA THR A 591 -35.07 -45.83 -34.30
C THR A 591 -34.13 -44.95 -33.44
N VAL A 592 -34.62 -43.82 -32.91
CA VAL A 592 -33.78 -42.67 -32.46
C VAL A 592 -34.21 -42.17 -31.08
N PRO A 593 -33.25 -41.79 -30.20
CA PRO A 593 -33.32 -40.44 -29.63
C PRO A 593 -31.96 -39.71 -29.47
N ALA A 594 -32.02 -38.40 -29.70
CA ALA A 594 -31.33 -37.23 -29.10
C ALA A 594 -29.86 -37.28 -28.55
N PRO A 595 -29.13 -36.13 -28.52
CA PRO A 595 -27.67 -36.11 -28.34
C PRO A 595 -27.17 -35.64 -26.97
N ILE A 596 -26.03 -36.21 -26.52
CA ILE A 596 -25.13 -35.61 -25.51
C ILE A 596 -23.74 -35.48 -26.13
N LYS A 597 -23.22 -34.25 -26.26
CA LYS A 597 -21.94 -33.96 -26.93
C LYS A 597 -20.81 -33.60 -25.93
N HIS A 598 -20.10 -34.59 -25.41
CA HIS A 598 -18.80 -34.34 -24.79
C HIS A 598 -17.70 -34.28 -25.85
N LYS A 599 -17.30 -33.07 -26.26
CA LYS A 599 -16.08 -32.86 -27.05
C LYS A 599 -14.85 -33.08 -26.16
N LYS A 600 -14.15 -34.21 -26.31
CA LYS A 600 -12.68 -34.19 -26.18
C LYS A 600 -12.12 -33.58 -27.46
N ARG A 601 -11.29 -32.54 -27.32
CA ARG A 601 -10.53 -31.92 -28.43
C ARG A 601 -9.08 -31.84 -27.98
N ASN A 602 -8.29 -32.82 -28.38
CA ASN A 602 -6.85 -32.60 -28.48
C ASN A 602 -6.63 -31.65 -29.65
N ASP A 603 -5.79 -30.64 -29.49
CA ASP A 603 -5.15 -29.93 -30.57
C ASP A 603 -3.77 -29.49 -30.09
N HIS A 604 -2.73 -30.02 -30.74
CA HIS A 604 -1.39 -29.44 -30.66
C HIS A 604 -1.36 -28.27 -31.63
N VAL A 605 -1.31 -27.03 -31.13
CA VAL A 605 -1.02 -25.86 -31.97
C VAL A 605 0.15 -25.07 -31.38
N PHE A 606 1.09 -24.82 -32.28
CA PHE A 606 2.38 -24.19 -32.11
C PHE A 606 2.34 -22.80 -31.46
N LEU A 607 3.48 -22.45 -30.84
CA LEU A 607 3.84 -21.09 -30.48
C LEU A 607 3.91 -20.20 -31.74
N PRO A 608 3.51 -18.92 -31.68
CA PRO A 608 3.81 -17.96 -32.74
C PRO A 608 5.28 -17.54 -32.68
N ASN A 609 5.92 -17.41 -33.85
CA ASN A 609 7.25 -16.80 -33.94
C ASN A 609 7.22 -15.33 -33.47
N VAL A 610 8.21 -14.96 -32.66
CA VAL A 610 8.72 -13.59 -32.58
C VAL A 610 10.16 -13.64 -33.09
N ALA A 611 10.49 -12.79 -34.05
CA ALA A 611 11.68 -12.94 -34.88
C ALA A 611 12.99 -12.66 -34.15
N GLU A 612 14.07 -13.28 -34.65
CA GLU A 612 15.43 -12.89 -34.34
C GLU A 612 15.67 -11.41 -34.71
N ASN A 613 16.11 -10.62 -33.75
CA ASN A 613 16.77 -9.34 -33.99
C ASN A 613 17.92 -9.19 -33.00
N VAL A 614 18.99 -9.95 -33.26
CA VAL A 614 20.26 -9.84 -32.52
C VAL A 614 20.97 -8.55 -32.94
N GLN A 615 20.58 -7.43 -32.33
CA GLN A 615 21.40 -6.22 -32.33
C GLN A 615 22.29 -6.22 -31.08
N LEU A 616 23.55 -6.60 -31.30
CA LEU A 616 24.63 -6.48 -30.31
C LEU A 616 24.93 -5.00 -30.07
N SER A 617 24.16 -4.36 -29.18
CA SER A 617 24.48 -3.03 -28.67
C SER A 617 25.67 -3.13 -27.70
N ALA A 618 26.87 -3.05 -28.25
CA ALA A 618 28.11 -3.05 -27.49
C ALA A 618 28.29 -1.70 -26.76
N PHE A 619 27.65 -1.54 -25.60
CA PHE A 619 27.96 -0.46 -24.69
C PHE A 619 29.34 -0.67 -24.06
N GLN A 620 30.34 -0.14 -24.76
CA GLN A 620 31.74 -0.11 -24.38
C GLN A 620 31.92 0.76 -23.13
N VAL A 621 31.81 0.16 -21.94
CA VAL A 621 32.17 0.82 -20.68
C VAL A 621 33.68 1.05 -20.69
N LYS A 622 34.09 2.29 -20.99
CA LYS A 622 35.45 2.75 -20.73
C LYS A 622 35.67 2.86 -19.24
N THR A 623 36.30 1.86 -18.64
CA THR A 623 36.97 2.01 -17.35
C THR A 623 38.25 2.81 -17.55
N ASP A 624 38.13 4.13 -17.64
CA ASP A 624 39.29 5.03 -17.58
C ASP A 624 39.88 4.95 -16.15
N PRO A 625 41.17 4.57 -15.98
CA PRO A 625 41.75 4.39 -14.65
C PRO A 625 42.09 5.75 -14.02
N SER A 626 41.25 6.19 -13.07
CA SER A 626 41.45 7.43 -12.32
C SER A 626 42.67 7.34 -11.38
N ARG A 627 43.87 7.55 -11.93
CA ARG A 627 45.09 7.82 -11.16
C ARG A 627 44.94 9.12 -10.37
N ILE A 628 44.62 9.01 -9.08
CA ILE A 628 44.93 10.05 -8.10
C ILE A 628 46.25 9.64 -7.43
N PRO A 629 47.32 10.44 -7.51
CA PRO A 629 48.57 10.13 -6.83
C PRO A 629 48.43 10.36 -5.33
N PHE A 630 48.79 9.37 -4.52
CA PHE A 630 49.09 9.61 -3.10
C PHE A 630 50.33 10.50 -3.02
N ARG A 631 50.15 11.72 -2.51
CA ARG A 631 51.26 12.55 -2.01
C ARG A 631 51.36 12.32 -0.50
N PRO A 632 52.52 11.93 0.05
CA PRO A 632 52.73 11.95 1.48
C PRO A 632 53.09 13.37 1.94
N ASP A 633 52.39 13.82 2.97
CA ASP A 633 52.76 14.88 3.92
C ASP A 633 52.33 14.39 5.31
#